data_AF-A0A1I7WAW0-F1
#
_entry.id   AF-A0A1I7WAW0-F1
#
_cell.length_a   1.000
_cell.length_b   1.000
_cell.length_c   1.000
_cell.angle_alpha   90.00
_cell.angle_beta   90.00
_cell.angle_gamma   90.00
#
_symmetry.space_group_name_H-M   'P 1'
#
loop_
_entity.id
_entity.type
_entity.pdbx_description
1 polymer ?
#
loop_
_entity_poly.entity_id
_entity_poly.type
_entity_poly.pdbx_seq_one_letter_code
_entity_poly.pdbx_strand_id
1 'polypeptide(L)' 'MPKCTVPTIKHGCGSVMVWAAFNRNGPGPLHIVGLIDSTSYIRILEDNLLPYARSQRLGRDWIFQQENDPKHSSNATKR' A
#
# COMPACT_ATOMS: atom_id res chain seq x y z
N MET A 1 39.64 -10.41 9.51
CA MET A 1 38.22 -10.21 9.13
C MET A 1 37.37 -10.36 10.37
N PRO A 2 36.52 -9.38 10.75
CA PRO A 2 35.73 -9.55 11.96
C PRO A 2 34.66 -10.63 11.71
N LYS A 3 34.74 -11.72 12.46
CA LYS A 3 33.82 -12.86 12.49
C LYS A 3 32.99 -12.82 13.79
N CYS A 4 32.47 -11.65 14.14
CA CYS A 4 31.76 -11.43 15.42
C CYS A 4 30.48 -10.58 15.22
N THR A 5 29.55 -11.05 14.39
CA THR A 5 28.20 -10.46 14.29
C THR A 5 27.18 -11.45 14.83
N VAL A 6 26.36 -11.03 15.80
CA VAL A 6 25.22 -11.82 16.27
C VAL A 6 24.10 -11.71 15.22
N PRO A 7 23.49 -12.83 14.80
CA PRO A 7 22.34 -12.78 13.91
C PRO A 7 21.22 -11.91 14.51
N THR A 8 20.72 -10.94 13.74
CA THR A 8 19.55 -10.14 14.11
C THR A 8 18.53 -10.19 12.98
N ILE A 9 17.24 -10.15 13.33
CA ILE A 9 16.12 -10.13 12.37
C ILE A 9 15.81 -8.70 11.92
N LYS A 10 16.03 -7.69 12.78
CA LYS A 10 15.81 -6.27 12.45
C LYS A 10 17.02 -5.45 12.88
N HIS A 11 17.55 -4.66 11.96
CA HIS A 11 18.66 -3.73 12.22
C HIS A 11 18.12 -2.36 12.67
N GLY A 12 18.89 -1.64 13.49
CA GLY A 12 18.45 -0.41 14.17
C GLY A 12 18.35 0.85 13.29
N CYS A 13 18.54 0.76 11.97
CA CYS A 13 18.51 1.93 11.06
C CYS A 13 17.08 2.38 10.69
N GLY A 14 16.06 1.83 11.35
CA GLY A 14 14.65 2.15 11.11
C GLY A 14 14.07 1.45 9.87
N SER A 15 12.82 1.80 9.54
CA SER A 15 12.07 1.25 8.42
C SER A 15 11.05 2.27 7.93
N VAL A 16 10.75 2.25 6.63
CA VAL A 16 9.63 3.00 6.05
C VAL A 16 8.52 2.02 5.66
N MET A 17 7.27 2.44 5.84
CA MET A 17 6.12 1.74 5.30
C MET A 17 5.69 2.43 4.00
N VAL A 18 5.33 1.64 2.99
CA VAL A 18 4.88 2.17 1.70
C VAL A 18 3.58 1.52 1.29
N TRP A 19 2.74 2.28 0.60
CA TRP A 19 1.59 1.79 -0.14
C TRP A 19 1.84 1.95 -1.64
N ALA A 20 1.44 0.96 -2.43
CA ALA A 20 1.52 1.00 -3.89
C ALA A 20 0.41 0.17 -4.51
N ALA A 21 0.12 0.47 -5.77
CA ALA A 21 -0.72 -0.35 -6.63
C ALA A 21 0.03 -0.62 -7.95
N PHE A 22 -0.33 -1.70 -8.65
CA PHE A 22 0.21 -2.01 -9.98
C PHE A 22 -0.86 -2.73 -10.81
N ASN A 23 -0.64 -2.80 -12.13
CA ASN A 23 -1.50 -3.56 -13.02
C ASN A 23 -0.64 -4.30 -14.08
N ARG A 24 -1.28 -4.93 -15.06
CA ARG A 24 -0.60 -5.63 -16.17
C ARG A 24 0.39 -4.74 -16.93
N ASN A 25 0.12 -3.44 -17.04
CA ASN A 25 0.92 -2.49 -17.81
C ASN A 25 2.12 -1.95 -17.02
N GLY A 26 2.19 -2.19 -15.71
CA GLY A 26 3.33 -1.82 -14.89
C GLY A 26 2.98 -1.35 -13.48
N PRO A 27 4.00 -0.92 -12.73
CA PRO A 27 3.84 -0.36 -11.39
C PRO A 27 3.15 1.00 -11.43
N GLY A 28 2.27 1.22 -10.47
CA GLY A 28 1.76 2.54 -10.12
C GLY A 28 2.69 3.27 -9.14
N PRO A 29 2.28 4.46 -8.69
CA PRO A 29 3.07 5.26 -7.76
C PRO A 29 3.22 4.59 -6.39
N LEU A 30 4.37 4.82 -5.77
CA LEU A 30 4.69 4.44 -4.40
C LEU A 30 4.46 5.64 -3.47
N HIS A 31 3.80 5.37 -2.35
CA HIS A 31 3.47 6.38 -1.35
C HIS A 31 4.07 5.97 -0.01
N ILE A 32 4.91 6.82 0.58
CA ILE A 32 5.41 6.59 1.94
C ILE A 32 4.24 6.86 2.89
N VAL A 33 3.95 5.88 3.74
CA VAL A 33 2.83 5.90 4.67
C VAL A 33 3.33 5.65 6.09
N GLY A 34 2.60 6.18 7.07
CA GLY A 34 2.80 5.87 8.48
C GLY A 34 1.98 4.67 8.90
N LEU A 35 1.61 4.62 10.18
CA LEU A 35 0.57 3.71 10.66
C LEU A 35 -0.76 4.12 10.02
N ILE A 36 -1.37 3.19 9.27
CA ILE A 36 -2.63 3.43 8.56
C ILE A 36 -3.80 2.90 9.41
N ASP A 37 -4.81 3.74 9.63
CA ASP A 37 -6.15 3.35 10.07
C ASP A 37 -7.14 3.31 8.90
N SER A 38 -8.40 2.93 9.14
CA SER A 38 -9.41 2.82 8.07
C SER A 38 -9.65 4.15 7.34
N THR A 39 -9.66 5.27 8.06
CA THR A 39 -9.85 6.61 7.48
C THR A 39 -8.70 6.99 6.57
N SER A 40 -7.47 6.76 7.02
CA SER A 40 -6.26 7.00 6.24
C SER A 40 -6.21 6.09 5.02
N TYR A 41 -6.71 4.86 5.15
CA TYR A 41 -6.81 3.94 4.03
C TYR A 41 -7.79 4.44 2.96
N ILE A 42 -8.97 4.95 3.34
CA ILE A 42 -9.92 5.55 2.40
C ILE A 42 -9.26 6.70 1.62
N ARG A 43 -8.55 7.59 2.32
CA ARG A 43 -7.81 8.69 1.66
C ARG A 43 -6.76 8.17 0.69
N ILE A 44 -6.04 7.10 1.05
CA ILE A 44 -5.08 6.47 0.13
C ILE A 44 -5.76 5.98 -1.15
N LEU A 45 -6.95 5.38 -1.04
CA LEU A 45 -7.71 4.93 -2.21
C LEU A 45 -8.20 6.13 -3.06
N GLU A 46 -8.77 7.14 -2.41
CA GLU A 46 -9.32 8.33 -3.07
C GLU A 46 -8.24 9.18 -3.76
N ASP A 47 -7.13 9.42 -3.07
CA ASP A 47 -6.08 10.34 -3.53
C ASP A 47 -5.08 9.66 -4.47
N ASN A 48 -4.93 8.34 -4.40
CA ASN A 48 -3.88 7.63 -5.15
C ASN A 48 -4.43 6.54 -6.07
N LEU A 49 -5.23 5.60 -5.57
CA LEU A 49 -5.71 4.47 -6.38
C LEU A 49 -6.67 4.92 -7.48
N LEU A 50 -7.69 5.72 -7.15
CA LEU A 50 -8.70 6.14 -8.14
C LEU A 50 -8.11 7.04 -9.24
N PRO A 51 -7.23 8.01 -8.96
CA PRO A 51 -6.52 8.76 -9.98
C PRO A 51 -5.60 7.87 -10.82
N TYR A 52 -4.89 6.92 -10.20
CA TYR A 52 -4.08 5.95 -10.92
C TYR A 52 -4.92 5.13 -11.91
N ALA A 53 -6.02 4.51 -11.47
CA ALA A 53 -6.91 3.73 -12.31
C ALA A 53 -7.48 4.55 -13.49
N ARG A 54 -7.84 5.82 -13.24
CA ARG A 54 -8.26 6.77 -14.28
C ARG A 54 -7.14 7.07 -15.28
N SER A 55 -5.92 7.34 -14.80
CA SER A 55 -4.76 7.61 -15.67
C SER A 55 -4.41 6.42 -16.57
N GLN A 56 -4.63 5.21 -16.08
CA GLN A 56 -4.39 3.95 -16.77
C GLN A 56 -5.55 3.53 -17.68
N ARG A 57 -6.64 4.32 -17.72
CA ARG A 57 -7.84 4.06 -18.54
C ARG A 57 -8.42 2.65 -18.35
N LEU A 58 -8.41 2.15 -17.11
CA LEU A 58 -8.85 0.78 -16.79
C LEU A 58 -10.36 0.53 -16.97
N GLY A 59 -11.13 1.53 -17.44
CA GLY A 59 -12.57 1.41 -17.62
C GLY A 59 -13.32 1.34 -16.28
N ARG A 60 -14.55 0.81 -16.31
CA ARG A 60 -15.39 0.64 -15.12
C ARG A 60 -15.31 -0.77 -14.51
N ASP A 61 -14.81 -1.75 -15.26
CA ASP A 61 -14.87 -3.18 -14.91
C ASP A 61 -13.53 -3.71 -14.35
N TRP A 62 -12.65 -2.81 -13.88
CA TRP A 62 -11.41 -3.23 -13.26
C TRP A 62 -11.65 -3.76 -11.85
N ILE A 63 -10.89 -4.79 -11.48
CA ILE A 63 -10.98 -5.44 -10.18
C ILE A 63 -9.84 -4.93 -9.31
N PHE A 64 -10.18 -4.38 -8.15
CA PHE A 64 -9.20 -4.04 -7.13
C PHE A 64 -8.93 -5.24 -6.22
N GLN A 65 -7.68 -5.65 -6.11
CA GLN A 65 -7.24 -6.68 -5.17
C GLN A 65 -6.51 -6.03 -3.99
N GLN A 66 -6.87 -6.41 -2.77
CA GLN A 66 -6.21 -6.04 -1.52
C GLN A 66 -6.26 -7.21 -0.53
N GLU A 67 -5.39 -7.21 0.47
CA GLU A 67 -5.41 -8.20 1.56
C GLU A 67 -6.56 -7.94 2.54
N ASN A 68 -7.01 -8.99 3.25
CA ASN A 68 -8.14 -8.93 4.19
C ASN A 68 -7.77 -8.37 5.57
N ASP A 69 -6.97 -7.31 5.61
CA ASP A 69 -6.69 -6.60 6.87
C ASP A 69 -8.01 -5.97 7.40
N PRO A 70 -8.31 -6.05 8.71
CA PRO A 70 -9.51 -5.45 9.29
C PRO A 70 -9.75 -3.99 8.91
N LYS A 71 -8.69 -3.19 8.69
CA LYS A 71 -8.83 -1.79 8.27
C LYS A 71 -9.31 -1.64 6.83
N HIS A 72 -8.99 -2.58 5.95
CA HIS A 72 -9.44 -2.64 4.55
C HIS A 72 -10.89 -3.14 4.45
N SER A 73 -11.29 -4.00 5.38
CA SER A 73 -12.63 -4.61 5.45
C SER A 73 -13.60 -3.86 6.36
N SER A 74 -13.23 -2.67 6.86
CA SER A 74 -14.04 -1.88 7.77
C SER A 74 -15.32 -1.35 7.09
N ASN A 75 -16.38 -1.13 7.86
CA ASN A 75 -17.63 -0.57 7.33
C ASN A 75 -17.45 0.83 6.74
N ALA A 76 -16.45 1.60 7.22
CA ALA A 76 -16.13 2.90 6.64
C ALA A 76 -15.52 2.75 5.24
N THR A 77 -14.68 1.74 5.04
CA THR A 77 -13.95 1.50 3.77
C THR A 77 -14.81 0.84 2.70
N LYS A 78 -15.83 0.07 3.08
CA LYS A 78 -16.74 -0.63 2.16
C LYS A 78 -17.84 0.25 1.54
N ARG A 79 -17.94 1.51 1.96
CA ARG A 79 -19.00 2.42 1.51
C ARG A 79 -18.75 2.95 0.10
#